data_AF-A0A536FDH9-F1
#
_entry.id   AF-A0A536FDH9-F1
#
_cell.length_a   1.000
_cell.length_b   1.000
_cell.length_c   1.000
_cell.angle_alpha   90.00
_cell.angle_beta   90.00
_cell.angle_gamma   90.00
#
_symmetry.space_group_name_H-M   'P 1'
#
loop_
_entity.id
_entity.type
_entity.pdbx_description
1 polymer ?
#
loop_
_entity_poly.entity_id
_entity_poly.type
_entity_poly.pdbx_seq_one_letter_code
_entity_poly.pdbx_strand_id
1 'polypeptide(L)'
;MQERPRRRRYRPRRPPKEARPTEPTPARDARVQPVRPSRPPRRAPRPQRDRRPQQRDRVPELRTGTPCVILLDAREGEPDRTGVAAIFEGFFDFETGEPRRGGMGIPRLRLGDERLWGFECWWRPDPGRAGFTADDREQLETSKRLLRGLLRDARRAGLRGAVSART
;
A
#
# COMPACT_ATOMS: atom_id res chain seq x y z
N MET A 1 -45.83 -26.57 9.68
CA MET A 1 -45.82 -27.34 8.41
C MET A 1 -46.59 -26.49 7.40
N GLN A 2 -46.14 -26.10 6.22
CA GLN A 2 -45.32 -26.81 5.23
C GLN A 2 -44.51 -25.79 4.41
N GLU A 3 -43.21 -26.06 4.23
CA GLU A 3 -42.37 -25.46 3.19
C GLU A 3 -42.78 -25.99 1.81
N ARG A 4 -42.70 -25.14 0.76
CA ARG A 4 -42.79 -25.57 -0.64
C ARG A 4 -41.76 -24.84 -1.51
N PRO A 5 -41.31 -25.47 -2.61
CA PRO A 5 -39.89 -25.78 -2.78
C PRO A 5 -39.15 -24.97 -3.86
N ARG A 6 -37.82 -25.00 -3.75
CA ARG A 6 -36.82 -24.51 -4.71
C ARG A 6 -37.01 -25.13 -6.10
N ARG A 7 -37.26 -24.32 -7.14
CA ARG A 7 -37.17 -24.74 -8.55
C ARG A 7 -35.78 -24.43 -9.12
N ARG A 8 -35.14 -25.49 -9.60
CA ARG A 8 -33.80 -25.55 -10.19
C ARG A 8 -33.90 -25.49 -11.72
N ARG A 9 -33.12 -24.56 -12.30
CA ARG A 9 -32.47 -24.54 -13.65
C ARG A 9 -33.32 -24.71 -14.92
N TYR A 10 -33.13 -23.77 -15.86
CA TYR A 10 -32.78 -24.10 -17.25
C TYR A 10 -31.95 -22.97 -17.87
N ARG A 11 -30.76 -23.29 -18.41
CA ARG A 11 -29.87 -22.40 -19.18
C ARG A 11 -29.98 -22.85 -20.65
N PRO A 12 -30.43 -22.02 -21.60
CA PRO A 12 -30.34 -22.36 -23.01
C PRO A 12 -28.93 -22.05 -23.55
N ARG A 13 -28.35 -23.02 -24.25
CA ARG A 13 -27.08 -22.94 -24.99
C ARG A 13 -27.26 -22.12 -26.28
N ARG A 14 -26.21 -21.36 -26.63
CA ARG A 14 -26.01 -20.69 -27.94
C ARG A 14 -26.19 -21.67 -29.12
N PRO A 15 -26.83 -21.25 -30.22
CA PRO A 15 -26.64 -21.88 -31.52
C PRO A 15 -25.44 -21.27 -32.27
N PRO A 16 -24.70 -22.06 -33.08
CA PRO A 16 -23.68 -21.58 -34.00
C PRO A 16 -24.34 -21.11 -35.30
N LYS A 17 -23.77 -20.11 -35.98
CA LYS A 17 -24.18 -19.78 -37.36
C LYS A 17 -22.97 -19.76 -38.28
N GLU A 18 -23.07 -20.63 -39.27
CA GLU A 18 -22.12 -20.97 -40.31
C GLU A 18 -21.87 -19.82 -41.28
N ALA A 19 -20.69 -19.89 -41.90
CA ALA A 19 -20.26 -19.12 -43.05
C ALA A 19 -21.08 -19.45 -44.30
N ARG A 20 -21.27 -18.45 -45.18
CA ARG A 20 -21.44 -18.68 -46.62
C ARG A 20 -20.79 -17.57 -47.46
N PRO A 21 -20.43 -17.90 -48.72
CA PRO A 21 -19.36 -17.28 -49.48
C PRO A 21 -19.88 -16.25 -50.51
N THR A 22 -18.98 -15.46 -51.09
CA THR A 22 -19.27 -14.76 -52.34
C THR A 22 -18.07 -14.87 -53.28
N GLU A 23 -18.39 -15.37 -54.47
CA GLU A 23 -17.56 -15.71 -55.62
C GLU A 23 -17.25 -14.45 -56.50
N PRO A 24 -16.59 -14.53 -57.67
CA PRO A 24 -15.39 -13.72 -57.94
C PRO A 24 -15.43 -12.78 -59.17
N THR A 25 -14.28 -12.09 -59.38
CA THR A 25 -13.68 -11.58 -60.66
C THR A 25 -14.18 -10.25 -61.28
N PRO A 26 -13.43 -9.57 -62.19
CA PRO A 26 -11.97 -9.54 -62.47
C PRO A 26 -11.33 -8.13 -62.72
N ALA A 27 -9.98 -8.13 -62.67
CA ALA A 27 -8.98 -7.41 -63.49
C ALA A 27 -8.95 -5.87 -63.65
N ARG A 28 -7.81 -5.24 -63.27
CA ARG A 28 -6.84 -4.68 -64.24
C ARG A 28 -5.53 -4.16 -63.62
N ASP A 29 -4.47 -4.37 -64.39
CA ASP A 29 -3.26 -3.55 -64.57
C ASP A 29 -2.17 -3.49 -63.48
N ALA A 30 -1.20 -4.38 -63.69
CA ALA A 30 0.23 -4.08 -63.87
C ALA A 30 0.81 -2.87 -63.11
N ARG A 31 1.64 -3.18 -62.10
CA ARG A 31 2.88 -2.43 -61.85
C ARG A 31 3.91 -3.33 -61.17
N VAL A 32 5.02 -3.50 -61.87
CA VAL A 32 6.30 -4.05 -61.41
C VAL A 32 6.66 -3.42 -60.06
N GLN A 33 6.80 -4.22 -59.00
CA GLN A 33 7.41 -3.76 -57.75
C GLN A 33 8.87 -4.26 -57.66
N PRO A 34 9.82 -3.38 -57.32
CA PRO A 34 11.24 -3.70 -57.30
C PRO A 34 11.61 -4.60 -56.11
N VAL A 35 12.60 -5.46 -56.34
CA VAL A 35 13.21 -6.38 -55.38
C VAL A 35 13.65 -5.62 -54.13
N ARG A 36 13.08 -5.94 -52.97
CA ARG A 36 13.55 -5.43 -51.67
C ARG A 36 14.83 -6.17 -51.25
N PRO A 37 15.85 -5.44 -50.75
CA PRO A 37 17.09 -6.06 -50.29
C PRO A 37 16.88 -6.88 -49.02
N SER A 38 17.66 -7.96 -48.92
CA SER A 38 17.70 -8.97 -47.88
C SER A 38 17.76 -8.37 -46.47
N ARG A 39 16.82 -8.78 -45.62
CA ARG A 39 16.78 -8.39 -44.19
C ARG A 39 17.92 -9.12 -43.44
N PRO A 40 18.73 -8.45 -42.61
CA PRO A 40 19.77 -9.13 -41.85
C PRO A 40 19.15 -10.06 -40.78
N PRO A 41 19.88 -11.10 -40.33
CA PRO A 41 19.34 -12.12 -39.43
C PRO A 41 18.96 -11.53 -38.06
N ARG A 42 17.86 -12.05 -37.51
CA ARG A 42 17.30 -11.69 -36.20
C ARG A 42 18.37 -11.74 -35.11
N ARG A 43 18.59 -10.62 -34.42
CA ARG A 43 19.31 -10.57 -33.14
C ARG A 43 18.69 -11.56 -32.15
N ALA A 44 19.55 -12.29 -31.46
CA ALA A 44 19.21 -13.25 -30.40
C ALA A 44 18.25 -12.63 -29.35
N PRO A 45 17.32 -13.41 -28.79
CA PRO A 45 16.44 -12.94 -27.74
C PRO A 45 17.29 -12.60 -26.51
N ARG A 46 17.20 -11.34 -26.05
CA ARG A 46 17.78 -10.93 -24.77
C ARG A 46 17.12 -11.75 -23.65
N PRO A 47 17.87 -12.21 -22.62
CA PRO A 47 17.27 -12.86 -21.47
C PRO A 47 16.29 -11.87 -20.84
N GLN A 48 15.03 -12.28 -20.83
CA GLN A 48 13.94 -11.58 -20.19
C GLN A 48 14.28 -11.56 -18.70
N ARG A 49 14.82 -10.44 -18.21
CA ARG A 49 14.92 -10.19 -16.76
C ARG A 49 13.50 -10.36 -16.24
N ASP A 50 13.30 -11.42 -15.46
CA ASP A 50 12.14 -11.60 -14.60
C ASP A 50 12.03 -10.38 -13.69
N ARG A 51 11.41 -9.32 -14.21
CA ARG A 51 10.79 -8.29 -13.40
C ARG A 51 9.58 -8.98 -12.78
N ARG A 52 9.83 -9.81 -11.75
CA ARG A 52 8.84 -10.00 -10.71
C ARG A 52 8.36 -8.60 -10.36
N PRO A 53 7.05 -8.31 -10.48
CA PRO A 53 6.53 -7.11 -9.87
C PRO A 53 6.96 -7.20 -8.41
N GLN A 54 7.83 -6.29 -7.96
CA GLN A 54 7.90 -6.01 -6.54
C GLN A 54 6.48 -5.59 -6.19
N GLN A 55 5.74 -6.55 -5.65
CA GLN A 55 4.50 -6.32 -4.95
C GLN A 55 4.93 -5.37 -3.84
N ARG A 56 4.90 -4.06 -4.11
CA ARG A 56 4.94 -3.05 -3.07
C ARG A 56 3.90 -3.53 -2.09
N ASP A 57 4.34 -3.97 -0.92
CA ASP A 57 3.48 -4.40 0.16
C ASP A 57 2.39 -3.36 0.27
N ARG A 58 1.21 -3.68 -0.26
CA ARG A 58 0.05 -2.82 -0.12
C ARG A 58 -0.22 -2.92 1.37
N VAL A 59 0.23 -1.90 2.11
CA VAL A 59 -0.14 -1.74 3.50
C VAL A 59 -1.65 -1.96 3.54
N PRO A 60 -2.13 -3.01 4.22
CA PRO A 60 -3.55 -3.30 4.27
C PRO A 60 -4.26 -2.04 4.71
N GLU A 61 -5.34 -1.67 4.02
CA GLU A 61 -6.12 -0.50 4.39
C GLU A 61 -6.55 -0.64 5.86
N LEU A 62 -6.01 0.23 6.72
CA LEU A 62 -6.15 0.11 8.16
C LEU A 62 -7.61 0.37 8.55
N ARG A 63 -8.26 -0.63 9.16
CA ARG A 63 -9.69 -0.55 9.51
C ARG A 63 -9.88 -0.02 10.92
N THR A 64 -10.90 0.80 11.14
CA THR A 64 -11.35 1.14 12.50
C THR A 64 -11.55 -0.13 13.33
N GLY A 65 -11.10 -0.09 14.59
CA GLY A 65 -11.08 -1.23 15.49
C GLY A 65 -9.80 -2.08 15.41
N THR A 66 -8.88 -1.80 14.47
CA THR A 66 -7.63 -2.55 14.36
C THR A 66 -6.80 -2.36 15.63
N PRO A 67 -6.38 -3.45 16.31
CA PRO A 67 -5.49 -3.34 17.45
C PRO A 67 -4.13 -2.82 16.98
N CYS A 68 -3.51 -1.99 17.81
CA CYS A 68 -2.23 -1.34 17.57
C CYS A 68 -1.37 -1.42 18.83
N VAL A 69 -0.07 -1.19 18.68
CA VAL A 69 0.87 -1.04 19.79
C VAL A 69 1.66 0.24 19.63
N ILE A 70 1.87 0.97 20.73
CA ILE A 70 2.78 2.12 20.77
C ILE A 70 4.21 1.60 20.81
N LEU A 71 5.02 2.01 19.83
CA LEU A 71 6.44 1.68 19.73
C LEU A 71 7.32 2.68 20.48
N LEU A 72 6.91 3.95 20.50
CA LEU A 72 7.58 5.02 21.23
C LEU A 72 6.55 6.12 21.52
N ASP A 73 6.39 6.48 22.79
CA ASP A 73 5.66 7.70 23.17
C ASP A 73 6.61 8.90 23.04
N ALA A 74 6.20 9.93 22.30
CA ALA A 74 7.03 11.12 22.04
C ALA A 74 6.55 12.35 22.83
N ARG A 75 5.53 12.20 23.68
CA ARG A 75 4.98 13.30 24.47
C ARG A 75 5.89 13.61 25.66
N GLU A 76 6.28 14.87 25.76
CA GLU A 76 7.14 15.34 26.84
C GLU A 76 6.33 15.58 28.11
N GLY A 77 6.86 15.17 29.28
CA GLY A 77 6.21 15.36 30.59
C GLY A 77 5.08 14.38 30.91
N GLU A 78 4.66 13.57 29.94
CA GLU A 78 3.64 12.53 30.12
C GLU A 78 4.25 11.19 30.53
N PRO A 79 3.50 10.31 31.22
CA PRO A 79 3.95 8.94 31.48
C PRO A 79 4.24 8.20 30.16
N ASP A 80 5.38 7.50 30.10
CA ASP A 80 5.77 6.72 28.92
C ASP A 80 4.78 5.57 28.67
N ARG A 81 4.17 5.55 27.49
CA ARG A 81 3.22 4.53 27.04
C ARG A 81 3.82 3.56 26.03
N THR A 82 5.14 3.51 25.91
CA THR A 82 5.82 2.54 25.07
C THR A 82 5.39 1.12 25.42
N GLY A 83 4.95 0.38 24.40
CA GLY A 83 4.44 -0.98 24.49
C GLY A 83 2.98 -1.13 24.90
N VAL A 84 2.27 -0.03 25.18
CA VAL A 84 0.85 -0.06 25.49
C VAL A 84 0.02 -0.40 24.26
N ALA A 85 -0.99 -1.25 24.44
CA ALA A 85 -1.96 -1.60 23.41
C ALA A 85 -2.97 -0.45 23.19
N ALA A 86 -3.29 -0.20 21.93
CA ALA A 86 -4.25 0.81 21.52
C ALA A 86 -5.23 0.25 20.47
N ILE A 87 -6.31 0.97 20.21
CA ILE A 87 -7.26 0.68 19.14
C ILE A 87 -7.25 1.84 18.14
N PHE A 88 -7.04 1.54 16.86
CA PHE A 88 -7.18 2.54 15.81
C PHE A 88 -8.66 2.89 15.58
N GLU A 89 -9.02 4.16 15.75
CA GLU A 89 -10.41 4.63 15.59
C GLU A 89 -10.73 5.09 14.17
N GLY A 90 -9.72 5.44 13.37
CA GLY A 90 -9.91 6.00 12.04
C GLY A 90 -9.00 7.20 11.78
N PHE A 91 -9.31 7.92 10.71
CA PHE A 91 -8.69 9.19 10.38
C PHE A 91 -9.67 10.31 10.70
N PHE A 92 -9.16 11.40 11.26
CA PHE A 92 -9.97 12.55 11.65
C PHE A 92 -9.30 13.85 11.19
N ASP A 93 -10.10 14.88 11.04
CA ASP A 93 -9.61 16.24 10.92
C ASP A 93 -9.00 16.70 12.24
N PHE A 94 -7.83 17.33 12.18
CA PHE A 94 -7.15 17.78 13.40
C PHE A 94 -7.83 19.01 14.03
N GLU A 95 -8.33 19.93 13.20
CA GLU A 95 -8.90 21.18 13.68
C GLU A 95 -10.35 20.97 14.14
N THR A 96 -11.12 20.21 13.36
CA THR A 96 -12.57 20.04 13.62
C THR A 96 -12.91 18.77 14.39
N GLY A 97 -12.02 17.77 14.42
CA GLY A 97 -12.29 16.47 15.03
C GLY A 97 -13.26 15.58 14.24
N GLU A 98 -13.68 16.00 13.05
CA GLU A 98 -14.64 15.27 12.22
C GLU A 98 -14.01 14.02 11.57
N PRO A 99 -14.74 12.90 11.45
CA PRO A 99 -14.24 11.72 10.76
C PRO A 99 -13.90 11.97 9.29
N ARG A 100 -12.84 11.33 8.81
CA ARG A 100 -12.37 11.42 7.43
C ARG A 100 -12.18 10.04 6.81
N ARG A 101 -12.02 10.02 5.48
CA ARG A 101 -11.75 8.79 4.72
C ARG A 101 -10.33 8.28 5.00
N GLY A 102 -10.12 6.98 4.77
CA GLY A 102 -8.81 6.34 4.89
C GLY A 102 -7.70 7.12 4.19
N GLY A 103 -6.64 7.46 4.92
CA GLY A 103 -5.49 8.21 4.40
C GLY A 103 -5.71 9.71 4.20
N MET A 104 -6.90 10.24 4.52
CA MET A 104 -7.20 11.67 4.51
C MET A 104 -7.40 12.11 5.96
N GLY A 105 -6.45 12.83 6.55
CA GLY A 105 -6.51 13.25 7.95
C GLY A 105 -5.52 12.53 8.86
N ILE A 106 -5.63 12.77 10.16
CA ILE A 106 -4.70 12.27 11.17
C ILE A 106 -5.27 11.01 11.82
N PRO A 107 -4.49 9.92 11.91
CA PRO A 107 -4.86 8.74 12.67
C PRO A 107 -5.23 9.10 14.11
N ARG A 108 -6.29 8.50 14.66
CA ARG A 108 -6.59 8.57 16.09
C ARG A 108 -6.54 7.20 16.72
N LEU A 109 -5.91 7.12 17.87
CA LEU A 109 -5.74 5.91 18.68
C LEU A 109 -6.51 6.07 19.99
N ARG A 110 -7.13 5.00 20.48
CA ARG A 110 -7.76 4.94 21.79
C ARG A 110 -7.01 4.00 22.72
N LEU A 111 -6.68 4.48 23.91
CA LEU A 111 -5.98 3.78 24.98
C LEU A 111 -6.84 3.81 26.24
N GLY A 112 -7.57 2.71 26.50
CA GLY A 112 -8.61 2.73 27.54
C GLY A 112 -9.65 3.80 27.23
N ASP A 113 -9.75 4.79 28.11
CA ASP A 113 -10.65 5.95 28.00
C ASP A 113 -9.99 7.18 27.32
N GLU A 114 -8.66 7.15 27.15
CA GLU A 114 -7.91 8.23 26.54
C GLU A 114 -7.83 8.10 25.02
N ARG A 115 -7.62 9.23 24.34
CA ARG A 115 -7.38 9.30 22.90
C ARG A 115 -6.09 10.04 22.62
N LEU A 116 -5.32 9.50 21.68
CA LEU A 116 -4.09 10.08 21.18
C LEU A 116 -4.18 10.29 19.68
N TRP A 117 -3.60 11.38 19.22
CA TRP A 117 -3.31 11.58 17.81
C TRP A 117 -2.10 10.73 17.40
N GLY A 118 -2.19 10.11 16.23
CA GLY A 118 -1.16 9.20 15.76
C GLY A 118 0.18 9.85 15.41
N PHE A 119 0.30 11.18 15.46
CA PHE A 119 1.59 11.89 15.35
C PHE A 119 2.25 12.12 16.71
N GLU A 120 1.53 11.99 17.82
CA GLU A 120 2.06 12.18 19.17
C GLU A 120 2.91 10.98 19.65
N CYS A 121 2.81 9.85 18.95
CA CYS A 121 3.56 8.66 19.23
C CYS A 121 3.91 7.91 17.94
N TRP A 122 4.90 7.03 18.00
CA TRP A 122 5.14 6.05 16.95
C TRP A 122 4.40 4.78 17.31
N TRP A 123 3.73 4.19 16.32
CA TRP A 123 2.85 3.04 16.52
C TRP A 123 2.81 2.17 15.27
N ARG A 124 2.39 0.92 15.43
CA ARG A 124 2.11 0.01 14.32
C ARG A 124 0.80 -0.75 14.53
N PRO A 125 0.16 -1.22 13.45
CA PRO A 125 -0.90 -2.22 13.55
C PRO A 125 -0.38 -3.49 14.22
N ASP A 126 -1.23 -4.10 15.03
CA ASP A 126 -0.98 -5.34 15.76
C ASP A 126 -2.20 -6.27 15.70
N PRO A 127 -2.62 -6.71 14.49
CA PRO A 127 -3.82 -7.53 14.34
C PRO A 127 -3.73 -8.87 15.09
N GLY A 128 -2.51 -9.37 15.30
CA GLY A 128 -2.24 -10.58 16.07
C GLY A 128 -2.18 -10.37 17.59
N ARG A 129 -2.29 -9.12 18.07
CA ARG A 129 -2.15 -8.75 19.49
C ARG A 129 -0.85 -9.29 20.11
N ALA A 130 0.23 -9.27 19.32
CA ALA A 130 1.53 -9.74 19.76
C ALA A 130 2.16 -8.79 20.81
N GLY A 131 1.66 -7.55 20.90
CA GLY A 131 2.21 -6.52 21.78
C GLY A 131 3.56 -6.03 21.29
N PHE A 132 4.33 -5.45 22.21
CA PHE A 132 5.68 -4.93 21.95
C PHE A 132 6.70 -6.07 21.96
N THR A 133 7.32 -6.30 20.81
CA THR A 133 8.20 -7.45 20.60
C THR A 133 9.68 -7.10 20.78
N ALA A 134 10.53 -8.13 20.86
CA ALA A 134 11.97 -7.94 20.88
C ALA A 134 12.50 -7.28 19.59
N ASP A 135 11.90 -7.62 18.44
CA ASP A 135 12.21 -7.00 17.15
C ASP A 135 11.85 -5.51 17.14
N ASP A 136 10.68 -5.13 17.68
CA ASP A 136 10.29 -3.73 17.83
C ASP A 136 11.33 -2.94 18.64
N ARG A 137 11.82 -3.52 19.74
CA ARG A 137 12.86 -2.92 20.58
C ARG A 137 14.17 -2.74 19.82
N GLU A 138 14.59 -3.74 19.07
CA GLU A 138 15.82 -3.69 18.27
C GLU A 138 15.74 -2.64 17.16
N GLN A 139 14.62 -2.61 16.42
CA GLN A 139 14.38 -1.62 15.37
C GLN A 139 14.33 -0.20 15.93
N LEU A 140 13.72 -0.01 17.10
CA LEU A 140 13.65 1.27 17.77
C LEU A 140 15.05 1.77 18.18
N GLU A 141 15.86 0.92 18.80
CA GLU A 141 17.22 1.28 19.19
C GLU A 141 18.12 1.54 17.99
N THR A 142 17.94 0.79 16.90
CA THR A 142 18.63 1.03 15.63
C THR A 142 18.26 2.40 15.06
N SER A 143 16.96 2.72 15.01
CA SER A 143 16.45 4.01 14.52
C SER A 143 16.95 5.18 15.36
N LYS A 144 16.97 5.04 16.70
CA LYS A 144 17.54 6.04 17.61
C LYS A 144 19.03 6.26 17.34
N ARG A 145 19.82 5.20 17.11
CA ARG A 145 21.25 5.32 16.78
C ARG A 145 21.46 6.06 15.46
N LEU A 146 20.68 5.74 14.44
CA LEU A 146 20.72 6.42 13.14
C LEU A 146 20.39 7.91 13.25
N LEU A 147 19.31 8.26 13.98
CA LEU A 147 18.93 9.65 14.22
C LEU A 147 20.01 10.43 14.95
N ARG A 148 20.63 9.86 15.98
CA ARG A 148 21.76 10.49 16.68
C ARG A 148 22.95 10.72 15.74
N GLY A 149 23.21 9.80 14.81
CA GLY A 149 24.21 9.96 13.74
C GLY A 149 23.88 11.13 12.82
N LEU A 150 22.66 11.13 12.26
CA LEU A 150 22.18 12.20 11.37
C LEU A 150 22.22 13.58 12.03
N LEU A 151 21.83 13.69 13.31
CA LEU A 151 21.91 14.95 14.06
C LEU A 151 23.35 15.40 14.27
N ARG A 152 24.27 14.46 14.55
CA ARG A 152 25.70 14.76 14.69
C ARG A 152 26.28 15.26 13.37
N ASP A 153 25.91 14.63 12.26
CA ASP A 153 26.39 15.02 10.93
C ASP A 153 25.80 16.36 10.48
N ALA A 154 24.52 16.63 10.76
CA ALA A 154 23.91 17.94 10.52
C ALA A 154 24.62 19.06 11.30
N ARG A 155 24.98 18.81 12.56
CA ARG A 155 25.77 19.76 13.36
C ARG A 155 27.16 20.01 12.78
N ARG A 156 27.82 18.97 12.25
CA ARG A 156 29.14 19.07 11.60
C ARG A 156 29.07 19.81 10.26
N ALA A 157 28.01 19.61 9.50
CA ALA A 157 27.76 20.27 8.22
C ALA A 157 27.35 21.75 8.34
N GLY A 158 27.35 22.32 9.56
CA GLY A 158 26.99 23.72 9.78
C GLY A 158 25.50 24.02 9.64
N LEU A 159 24.62 23.00 9.56
CA LEU A 159 23.16 23.14 9.54
C LEU A 159 22.60 23.50 10.92
N ARG A 160 23.18 24.52 11.59
CA ARG A 160 22.82 24.95 12.95
C ARG A 160 21.42 25.56 13.08
N GLY A 161 20.62 25.62 12.00
CA GLY A 161 19.30 26.27 12.00
C GLY A 161 18.08 25.36 11.80
N ALA A 162 18.25 24.09 11.43
CA ALA A 162 17.11 23.29 10.96
C ALA A 162 16.24 22.65 12.06
N VAL A 163 16.75 22.52 13.29
CA VAL A 163 16.03 21.87 14.39
C VAL A 163 16.28 22.60 15.70
N SER A 164 15.96 23.90 15.74
CA SER A 164 15.79 24.59 17.02
C SER A 164 14.30 24.53 17.36
N ALA A 165 13.89 23.44 18.02
CA ALA A 165 12.69 23.48 18.84
C ALA A 165 13.00 24.48 19.96
N ARG A 166 12.47 25.70 19.84
CA ARG A 166 12.53 26.69 20.90
C ARG A 166 11.51 26.23 21.95
N THR A 167 12.06 26.00 23.14
CA THR A 167 11.38 25.86 24.44
C THR A 167 10.41 27.00 24.70
#